data_AF-A0A2K9RM97-F1
#
_entry.id   AF-A0A2K9RM97-F1
#
_cell.length_a   1.000
_cell.length_b   1.000
_cell.length_c   1.000
_cell.angle_alpha   90.00
_cell.angle_beta   90.00
_cell.angle_gamma   90.00
#
_symmetry.space_group_name_H-M   'P 1'
#
loop_
_entity.id
_entity.type
_entity.pdbx_description
1 polymer ?
#
loop_
_entity_poly.entity_id
_entity_poly.type
_entity_poly.pdbx_seq_one_letter_code
_entity_poly.pdbx_strand_id
1 'polypeptide(L)'
;MGLPWYRVHTIVLNDPGRLLAVHIMHTALVAGWAGSMALYELAVFDPSDPVLDPMWRQGLFVIPFMTRLGIINSWGGWGITGGTITYPGIWSYEGVAGAHI
;
A
#
# COMPACT_ATOMS: atom_id res chain seq x y z
N MET A 1 43.36 -2.78 -6.05
CA MET A 1 42.33 -1.90 -5.46
C MET A 1 40.99 -2.60 -5.55
N GLY A 2 40.19 -2.56 -4.48
CA GLY A 2 38.85 -3.16 -4.46
C GLY A 2 37.81 -2.35 -5.25
N LEU A 3 36.55 -2.81 -5.23
CA LEU A 3 35.42 -2.07 -5.82
C LEU A 3 35.12 -0.78 -5.04
N PRO A 4 34.89 0.36 -5.72
CA PRO A 4 34.34 1.57 -5.08
C PRO A 4 32.91 1.36 -4.56
N TRP A 5 32.52 2.10 -3.52
CA TRP A 5 31.22 1.94 -2.83
C TRP A 5 30.00 2.04 -3.76
N TYR A 6 30.05 2.90 -4.79
CA TYR A 6 28.95 3.10 -5.74
C TYR A 6 28.85 2.00 -6.81
N ARG A 7 29.75 1.00 -6.79
CA ARG A 7 29.74 -0.14 -7.73
C ARG A 7 29.43 -1.48 -7.05
N VAL A 8 29.09 -1.50 -5.77
CA VAL A 8 28.93 -2.76 -5.02
C VAL A 8 27.89 -3.72 -5.63
N HIS A 9 26.85 -3.21 -6.29
CA HIS A 9 25.83 -4.06 -6.92
C HIS A 9 26.23 -4.63 -8.28
N THR A 10 27.37 -4.25 -8.88
CA THR A 10 27.79 -4.85 -10.17
C THR A 10 28.15 -6.32 -10.04
N ILE A 11 28.33 -6.84 -8.82
CA ILE A 11 28.66 -8.24 -8.54
C ILE A 11 27.59 -9.23 -9.02
N VAL A 12 26.33 -8.80 -9.18
CA VAL A 12 25.24 -9.68 -9.64
C VAL A 12 25.00 -9.61 -11.17
N LEU A 13 25.77 -8.82 -11.92
CA LEU A 13 25.52 -8.57 -13.34
C LEU A 13 25.56 -9.85 -14.19
N ASN A 14 26.44 -10.79 -13.85
CA ASN A 14 26.58 -12.09 -14.53
C ASN A 14 26.22 -13.27 -13.62
N ASP A 15 25.41 -13.02 -12.57
CA ASP A 15 24.88 -14.05 -11.67
C ASP A 15 23.35 -14.00 -11.70
N PRO A 16 22.69 -14.66 -12.67
CA PRO A 16 21.25 -14.55 -12.87
C PRO A 16 20.42 -14.99 -11.65
N GLY A 17 20.91 -15.98 -10.89
CA GLY A 17 20.22 -16.47 -9.69
C GLY A 17 20.20 -15.41 -8.59
N ARG A 18 21.34 -14.77 -8.31
CA ARG A 18 21.40 -13.67 -7.33
C ARG A 18 20.74 -12.40 -7.84
N LEU A 19 20.82 -12.14 -9.14
CA LEU A 19 20.10 -11.03 -9.75
C LEU A 19 18.59 -11.19 -9.56
N LEU A 20 18.03 -12.39 -9.76
CA LEU A 20 16.62 -12.65 -9.48
C LEU A 20 16.30 -12.45 -7.99
N ALA A 21 17.17 -12.91 -7.08
CA ALA A 21 16.97 -12.76 -5.64
C ALA A 21 16.88 -11.28 -5.21
N VAL A 22 17.74 -10.40 -5.72
CA VAL A 22 17.68 -8.96 -5.39
C VAL A 22 16.46 -8.28 -6.00
N HIS A 23 15.98 -8.73 -7.17
CA HIS A 23 14.70 -8.26 -7.71
C HIS A 23 13.52 -8.67 -6.83
N ILE A 24 13.49 -9.93 -6.37
CA ILE A 24 12.46 -10.41 -5.44
C ILE A 24 12.50 -9.60 -4.15
N MET A 25 13.69 -9.35 -3.59
CA MET A 25 13.86 -8.51 -2.40
C MET A 25 13.31 -7.09 -2.62
N HIS A 26 13.65 -6.45 -3.73
CA HIS A 26 13.13 -5.12 -4.05
C HIS A 26 11.61 -5.13 -4.17
N THR A 27 11.03 -6.12 -4.85
CA THR A 27 9.57 -6.27 -4.99
C THR A 27 8.90 -6.49 -3.63
N ALA A 28 9.49 -7.30 -2.75
CA ALA A 28 8.99 -7.53 -1.40
C ALA A 28 9.02 -6.24 -0.55
N LEU A 29 10.08 -5.44 -0.66
CA LEU A 29 10.16 -4.13 0.01
C LEU A 29 9.07 -3.17 -0.46
N VAL A 30 8.80 -3.14 -1.78
CA VAL A 30 7.74 -2.29 -2.34
C VAL A 30 6.35 -2.77 -1.92
N ALA A 31 6.09 -4.09 -1.95
CA ALA A 31 4.82 -4.64 -1.47
C ALA A 31 4.60 -4.36 0.03
N GLY A 32 5.63 -4.58 0.85
CA GLY A 32 5.60 -4.27 2.27
C GLY A 32 5.35 -2.79 2.56
N TRP A 33 5.96 -1.89 1.78
CA TRP A 33 5.68 -0.45 1.85
C TRP A 33 4.22 -0.14 1.51
N ALA A 34 3.67 -0.73 0.44
CA ALA A 34 2.30 -0.49 0.03
C ALA A 34 1.29 -0.92 1.11
N GLY A 35 1.48 -2.11 1.69
CA GLY A 35 0.66 -2.59 2.81
C GLY A 35 0.80 -1.71 4.06
N SER A 36 2.03 -1.35 4.43
CA SER A 36 2.30 -0.52 5.62
C SER A 36 1.73 0.88 5.50
N MET A 37 1.82 1.51 4.32
CA MET A 37 1.23 2.83 4.08
C MET A 37 -0.30 2.79 4.12
N ALA A 38 -0.92 1.75 3.58
CA ALA A 38 -2.37 1.58 3.66
C ALA A 38 -2.84 1.39 5.12
N LEU A 39 -2.14 0.58 5.91
CA LEU A 39 -2.42 0.42 7.34
C LEU A 39 -2.23 1.72 8.12
N TYR A 40 -1.17 2.48 7.83
CA TYR A 40 -0.94 3.78 8.45
C TYR A 40 -2.06 4.77 8.13
N GLU A 41 -2.44 4.89 6.85
CA GLU A 41 -3.52 5.78 6.44
C GLU A 41 -4.85 5.39 7.08
N LEU A 42 -5.18 4.09 7.12
CA LEU A 42 -6.39 3.61 7.80
C LEU A 42 -6.40 3.89 9.30
N ALA A 43 -5.23 3.91 9.95
CA ALA A 43 -5.12 4.20 11.37
C ALA A 43 -5.38 5.67 11.73
N VAL A 44 -5.20 6.59 10.77
CA VAL A 44 -5.34 8.04 11.00
C VAL A 44 -6.51 8.68 10.25
N PHE A 45 -7.10 7.97 9.27
CA PHE A 45 -8.20 8.49 8.46
C PHE A 45 -9.49 8.65 9.27
N ASP A 46 -10.12 9.82 9.16
CA ASP A 46 -11.46 10.10 9.66
C ASP A 46 -12.50 10.00 8.52
N PRO A 47 -13.35 8.96 8.47
CA PRO A 47 -14.37 8.81 7.44
C PRO A 47 -15.68 9.55 7.72
N SER A 48 -15.78 10.36 8.79
CA SER A 48 -17.05 10.89 9.29
C SER A 48 -17.71 11.95 8.39
N ASP A 49 -16.93 12.74 7.65
CA ASP A 49 -17.44 13.79 6.76
C ASP A 49 -16.77 13.76 5.37
N PRO A 50 -17.34 13.02 4.41
CA PRO A 50 -16.80 12.96 3.05
C PRO A 50 -17.04 14.24 2.24
N VAL A 51 -17.83 15.20 2.73
CA VAL A 51 -18.15 16.45 2.02
C VAL A 51 -17.16 17.55 2.38
N LEU A 52 -16.98 17.81 3.69
CA LEU A 52 -16.11 18.88 4.16
C LEU A 52 -14.70 18.41 4.52
N ASP A 53 -14.51 17.14 4.89
CA ASP A 53 -13.18 16.59 5.19
C ASP A 53 -12.83 15.32 4.39
N PRO A 54 -12.88 15.37 3.05
CA PRO A 54 -12.55 14.22 2.21
C PRO A 54 -11.06 13.84 2.30
N MET A 55 -10.73 12.63 1.83
CA MET A 55 -9.39 12.02 1.90
C MET A 55 -8.21 12.94 1.51
N TRP A 56 -8.40 13.83 0.52
CA TRP A 56 -7.34 14.73 0.06
C TRP A 56 -7.05 15.90 1.00
N ARG A 57 -7.98 16.25 1.90
CA ARG A 57 -7.74 17.24 2.97
C ARG A 57 -6.95 16.65 4.14
N GLN A 58 -7.04 15.34 4.34
CA GLN A 58 -6.36 14.60 5.41
C GLN A 58 -4.98 14.09 5.00
N GLY A 59 -4.49 14.43 3.80
CA GLY A 59 -3.15 14.05 3.34
C GLY A 59 -3.00 12.58 2.97
N LEU A 60 -4.10 11.88 2.66
CA LEU A 60 -4.05 10.48 2.25
C LEU A 60 -3.47 10.35 0.83
N PHE A 61 -2.58 9.38 0.66
CA PHE A 61 -1.89 9.12 -0.59
C PHE A 61 -2.38 7.83 -1.26
N VAL A 62 -2.40 6.68 -0.57
CA VAL A 62 -2.72 5.37 -1.18
C VAL A 62 -4.22 5.02 -1.20
N ILE A 63 -5.02 5.51 -0.25
CA ILE A 63 -6.49 5.35 -0.25
C ILE A 63 -7.15 5.84 -1.55
N PRO A 64 -6.77 7.01 -2.13
CA PRO A 64 -7.25 7.43 -3.44
C PRO A 64 -6.96 6.40 -4.57
N PHE A 65 -5.79 5.76 -4.57
CA PHE A 65 -5.43 4.77 -5.60
C PHE A 65 -6.26 3.49 -5.49
N MET A 66 -6.52 3.03 -4.26
CA MET A 66 -7.41 1.88 -4.00
C MET A 66 -8.85 2.21 -4.42
N THR A 67 -9.34 3.38 -4.03
CA THR A 67 -10.68 3.89 -4.34
C THR A 67 -10.91 4.00 -5.85
N ARG A 68 -9.91 4.49 -6.60
CA ARG A 68 -9.94 4.56 -8.07
C ARG A 68 -10.24 3.22 -8.74
N LEU A 69 -9.86 2.11 -8.11
CA LEU A 69 -10.05 0.75 -8.63
C LEU A 69 -11.21 0.00 -7.97
N GLY A 70 -12.08 0.70 -7.23
CA GLY A 70 -13.33 0.14 -6.72
C GLY A 70 -13.29 -0.39 -5.29
N ILE A 71 -12.18 -0.23 -4.57
CA ILE A 71 -12.12 -0.52 -3.14
C ILE A 71 -12.69 0.69 -2.39
N ILE A 72 -13.93 0.59 -1.95
CA ILE A 72 -14.70 1.72 -1.40
C ILE A 72 -15.23 1.49 0.02
N ASN A 73 -14.99 0.31 0.60
CA ASN A 73 -15.58 -0.13 1.87
C ASN A 73 -14.49 -0.56 2.86
N SER A 74 -14.74 -0.33 4.14
CA SER A 74 -13.90 -0.77 5.26
C SER A 74 -14.59 -1.86 6.08
N TRP A 75 -13.80 -2.75 6.68
CA TRP A 75 -14.25 -3.67 7.72
C TRP A 75 -14.77 -2.98 8.98
N GLY A 76 -14.46 -1.69 9.17
CA GLY A 76 -15.04 -0.82 10.19
C GLY A 76 -16.49 -0.41 9.92
N GLY A 77 -17.12 -0.90 8.85
CA GLY A 77 -18.55 -0.70 8.57
C GLY A 77 -18.90 0.62 7.92
N TRP A 78 -17.92 1.34 7.37
CA TRP A 78 -18.11 2.58 6.62
C TRP A 78 -17.71 2.41 5.14
N GLY A 79 -18.35 3.22 4.29
CA GLY A 79 -18.00 3.40 2.88
C GLY A 79 -17.49 4.80 2.62
N ILE A 80 -16.60 4.96 1.65
CA ILE A 80 -15.87 6.21 1.39
C ILE A 80 -16.77 7.39 0.98
N THR A 81 -18.00 7.11 0.56
CA THR A 81 -19.03 8.10 0.22
C THR A 81 -19.97 8.43 1.40
N GLY A 82 -19.63 8.00 2.63
CA GLY A 82 -20.38 8.30 3.86
C GLY A 82 -21.48 7.29 4.21
N GLY A 83 -21.59 6.18 3.47
CA GLY A 83 -22.56 5.12 3.75
C GLY A 83 -22.12 4.19 4.89
N THR A 84 -23.07 3.61 5.60
CA THR A 84 -22.83 2.49 6.54
C THR A 84 -22.99 1.14 5.83
N ILE A 85 -22.13 0.17 6.12
CA ILE A 85 -22.05 -1.10 5.42
C ILE A 85 -22.00 -2.26 6.41
N THR A 86 -22.95 -3.19 6.28
CA THR A 86 -23.02 -4.39 7.14
C THR A 86 -22.04 -5.47 6.67
N TYR A 87 -21.86 -5.62 5.35
CA TYR A 87 -21.04 -6.69 4.75
C TYR A 87 -20.08 -6.12 3.70
N PRO A 88 -18.90 -5.64 4.11
CA PRO A 88 -17.90 -5.04 3.20
C PRO A 88 -17.22 -6.06 2.27
N GLY A 89 -17.40 -7.37 2.52
CA GLY A 89 -16.74 -8.44 1.76
C GLY A 89 -15.27 -8.60 2.13
N ILE A 90 -14.55 -9.45 1.38
CA ILE A 90 -13.12 -9.73 1.62
C ILE A 90 -12.25 -8.56 1.14
N TRP A 91 -12.58 -7.96 -0.01
CA TRP A 91 -11.79 -6.88 -0.61
C TRP A 91 -12.19 -5.50 -0.08
N SER A 92 -11.91 -5.26 1.20
CA SER A 92 -11.93 -3.93 1.83
C SER A 92 -10.56 -3.25 1.75
N TYR A 93 -10.44 -2.02 2.23
CA TYR A 93 -9.13 -1.37 2.39
C TYR A 93 -8.18 -2.20 3.26
N GLU A 94 -8.67 -2.76 4.37
CA GLU A 94 -7.89 -3.64 5.25
C GLU A 94 -7.51 -4.95 4.55
N GLY A 95 -8.43 -5.52 3.78
CA GLY A 95 -8.17 -6.74 3.01
C GLY A 95 -7.08 -6.56 1.96
N VAL A 96 -7.08 -5.42 1.26
CA VAL A 96 -6.01 -5.07 0.31
C VAL A 96 -4.69 -4.85 1.03
N ALA A 97 -4.69 -4.13 2.15
CA ALA A 97 -3.47 -3.91 2.94
C ALA A 97 -2.88 -5.24 3.45
N GLY A 98 -3.74 -6.13 3.97
CA GLY A 98 -3.35 -7.46 4.43
C GLY A 98 -2.82 -8.36 3.32
N ALA A 99 -3.33 -8.25 2.08
CA ALA A 99 -2.83 -9.03 0.95
C ALA A 99 -1.44 -8.59 0.45
N HIS A 100 -0.99 -7.38 0.78
CA HIS A 100 0.34 -6.87 0.43
C HIS A 100 1.42 -7.24 1.45
N ILE A 101 1.03 -7.78 2.61
CA ILE A 101 1.93 -8.26 3.69
C ILE A 101 2.05 -9.78 3.62
#